data_AF-A0A967K8F2-F1
#
_entry.id   AF-A0A967K8F2-F1
#
_cell.length_a   1.000
_cell.length_b   1.000
_cell.length_c   1.000
_cell.angle_alpha   90.00
_cell.angle_beta   90.00
_cell.angle_gamma   90.00
#
_symmetry.space_group_name_H-M   'P 1'
#
loop_
_entity.id
_entity.type
_entity.pdbx_description
1 polymer ?
#
loop_
_entity_poly.entity_id
_entity_poly.type
_entity_poly.pdbx_seq_one_letter_code
_entity_poly.pdbx_strand_id
1 'polypeptide(L)'
;MPRRVVHHNWVYQSIGPAVWDQNQISERRERICEAVRREISLLSDSEREFMELYWFQGNSTSEIARILQRKRYNLENLNRCIMRKLKNRLAEFVEEEFGLRSVYRSECVICCHPEIEKINQRLRSRGTHETYRRLIRLLRTDYGIRIKTPQTIIGHLKYHTREES
;
A
#
# COMPACT_ATOMS: atom_id res chain seq x y z
N MET A 1 28.04 -5.11 -4.54
CA MET A 1 28.15 -4.03 -3.53
C MET A 1 26.89 -4.02 -2.69
N PRO A 2 26.96 -4.22 -1.36
CA PRO A 2 25.76 -4.18 -0.54
C PRO A 2 25.26 -2.73 -0.46
N ARG A 3 24.01 -2.50 -0.86
CA ARG A 3 23.34 -1.19 -0.75
C ARG A 3 23.15 -0.88 0.73
N ARG A 4 23.71 0.26 1.18
CA ARG A 4 23.48 0.81 2.53
C ARG A 4 21.97 0.92 2.78
N VAL A 5 21.48 0.21 3.79
CA VAL A 5 20.19 0.49 4.41
C VAL A 5 20.33 1.85 5.10
N VAL A 6 19.79 2.91 4.50
CA VAL A 6 19.72 4.23 5.11
C VAL A 6 18.57 4.20 6.10
N HIS A 7 18.86 3.98 7.39
CA HIS A 7 17.90 4.28 8.44
C HIS A 7 17.70 5.80 8.46
N HIS A 8 16.57 6.29 7.95
CA HIS A 8 16.17 7.69 8.12
C HIS A 8 15.78 7.92 9.59
N ASN A 9 16.80 8.10 10.43
CA ASN A 9 16.72 8.20 11.87
C ASN A 9 16.44 9.63 12.35
N TRP A 10 15.58 10.38 11.64
CA TRP A 10 15.33 11.79 11.97
C TRP A 10 14.60 11.93 13.32
N VAL A 11 13.73 10.97 13.68
CA VAL A 11 13.02 10.96 14.97
C VAL A 11 13.97 10.83 16.16
N TYR A 12 15.04 10.03 16.03
CA TYR A 12 16.05 9.81 17.08
C TYR A 12 16.99 11.01 17.27
N GLN A 13 17.15 11.84 16.24
CA GLN A 13 17.98 13.04 16.29
C GLN A 13 17.20 14.25 16.85
N SER A 14 15.88 14.25 16.72
CA SER A 14 15.02 15.37 17.18
C SER A 14 14.61 15.27 18.65
N ILE A 15 14.71 14.09 19.27
CA ILE A 15 14.36 13.89 20.68
C ILE A 15 15.62 13.43 21.40
N GLY A 16 16.18 14.29 22.26
CA GLY A 16 17.42 14.00 22.97
C GLY A 16 17.34 12.66 23.74
N PRO A 17 18.46 11.90 23.85
CA PRO A 17 18.52 10.62 24.57
C PRO A 17 18.06 10.68 26.04
N ALA A 18 17.91 11.88 26.60
CA ALA A 18 17.53 12.10 27.99
C ALA A 18 16.03 11.91 28.30
N VAL A 19 15.17 11.72 27.29
CA VAL A 19 13.70 11.68 27.48
C VAL A 19 13.15 10.24 27.58
N TRP A 20 13.96 9.21 27.32
CA TRP A 20 13.49 7.83 27.19
C TRP A 20 14.33 6.87 28.02
N ASP A 21 13.72 6.24 29.03
CA ASP A 21 14.29 5.10 29.75
C ASP A 21 14.55 3.94 28.76
N GLN A 22 15.73 3.32 28.80
CA GLN A 22 16.12 2.22 27.91
C GLN A 22 15.13 1.04 27.99
N ASN A 23 14.52 0.82 29.16
CA ASN A 23 13.48 -0.20 29.34
C ASN A 23 12.18 0.20 28.60
N GLN A 24 11.77 1.47 28.65
CA GLN A 24 10.62 1.97 27.88
C GLN A 24 10.86 1.93 26.36
N ILE A 25 12.07 2.18 25.90
CA ILE A 25 12.43 2.05 24.47
C ILE A 25 12.31 0.59 24.03
N SER A 26 12.80 -0.35 24.85
CA SER A 26 12.73 -1.79 24.61
C SER A 26 11.27 -2.26 24.49
N GLU A 27 10.45 -1.97 25.50
CA GLU A 27 9.04 -2.37 25.53
C GLU A 27 8.23 -1.76 24.39
N ARG A 28 8.42 -0.46 24.11
CA ARG A 28 7.74 0.20 22.99
C ARG A 28 8.14 -0.42 21.66
N ARG A 29 9.44 -0.72 21.47
CA ARG A 29 9.93 -1.36 20.24
C ARG A 29 9.31 -2.74 20.06
N GLU A 30 9.16 -3.52 21.12
CA GLU A 30 8.52 -4.82 21.09
C GLU A 30 7.05 -4.71 20.68
N ARG A 31 6.28 -3.79 21.30
CA ARG A 31 4.89 -3.50 20.91
C ARG A 31 4.75 -3.11 19.44
N ILE A 32 5.64 -2.25 18.93
CA ILE A 32 5.66 -1.88 17.50
C ILE A 32 5.93 -3.11 16.63
N CYS A 33 6.91 -3.93 16.97
CA CYS A 33 7.24 -5.13 16.22
C CYS A 33 6.08 -6.13 16.20
N GLU A 34 5.40 -6.33 17.32
CA GLU A 34 4.24 -7.22 17.43
C GLU A 34 3.05 -6.71 16.62
N ALA A 35 2.71 -5.43 16.73
CA ALA A 35 1.63 -4.82 15.96
C ALA A 35 1.89 -4.96 14.46
N VAL A 36 3.11 -4.66 14.00
CA VAL A 36 3.49 -4.81 12.59
C VAL A 36 3.44 -6.27 12.14
N ARG A 37 3.97 -7.22 12.93
CA ARG A 37 3.91 -8.66 12.59
C ARG A 37 2.47 -9.15 12.47
N ARG A 38 1.59 -8.75 13.39
CA ARG A 38 0.17 -9.08 13.36
C ARG A 38 -0.47 -8.59 12.06
N GLU A 39 -0.26 -7.33 11.68
CA GLU A 39 -0.88 -6.79 10.48
C GLU A 39 -0.31 -7.39 9.18
N ILE A 40 0.98 -7.75 9.17
CA ILE A 40 1.61 -8.47 8.05
C ILE A 40 1.02 -9.87 7.89
N SER A 41 0.71 -10.55 9.01
CA SER A 41 0.10 -11.89 8.98
C SER A 41 -1.29 -11.90 8.32
N LEU A 42 -1.96 -10.74 8.31
CA LEU A 42 -3.28 -10.54 7.70
C LEU A 42 -3.21 -10.13 6.21
N LEU A 43 -2.03 -10.08 5.61
CA LEU A 43 -1.86 -9.87 4.16
C LEU A 43 -2.04 -11.18 3.38
N SER A 44 -2.28 -11.11 2.07
CA SER A 44 -2.33 -12.32 1.25
C SER A 44 -0.95 -12.97 1.09
N ASP A 45 -0.88 -14.25 0.72
CA ASP A 45 0.39 -14.95 0.47
C ASP A 45 1.28 -14.21 -0.53
N SER A 46 0.67 -13.69 -1.61
CA SER A 46 1.39 -12.95 -2.64
C SER A 46 1.85 -11.56 -2.19
N GLU A 47 1.17 -10.95 -1.23
CA GLU A 47 1.60 -9.70 -0.60
C GLU A 47 2.75 -9.94 0.38
N ARG A 48 2.69 -11.03 1.16
CA ARG A 48 3.75 -11.45 2.07
C ARG A 48 5.02 -11.83 1.33
N GLU A 49 4.90 -12.64 0.28
CA GLU A 49 6.04 -13.04 -0.57
C GLU A 49 6.73 -11.80 -1.17
N PHE A 50 5.95 -10.84 -1.66
CA PHE A 50 6.51 -9.58 -2.14
C PHE A 50 7.26 -8.82 -1.03
N MET A 51 6.69 -8.73 0.17
CA MET A 51 7.30 -8.05 1.31
C MET A 51 8.60 -8.71 1.78
N GLU A 52 8.64 -10.04 1.84
CA GLU A 52 9.85 -10.80 2.17
C GLU A 52 10.98 -10.48 1.19
N LEU A 53 10.69 -10.54 -0.11
CA LEU A 53 11.67 -10.23 -1.15
C LEU A 53 12.10 -8.75 -1.10
N TYR A 54 11.18 -7.82 -0.84
CA TYR A 54 11.45 -6.38 -0.93
C TYR A 54 12.07 -5.79 0.34
N TRP A 55 11.45 -5.99 1.52
CA TRP A 55 11.87 -5.35 2.77
C TRP A 55 12.87 -6.16 3.58
N PHE A 56 12.81 -7.49 3.53
CA PHE A 56 13.74 -8.33 4.30
C PHE A 56 14.99 -8.70 3.51
N GLN A 57 14.83 -9.02 2.22
CA GLN A 57 15.97 -9.38 1.36
C GLN A 57 16.55 -8.19 0.59
N GLY A 58 15.86 -7.03 0.59
CA GLY A 58 16.36 -5.80 -0.04
C GLY A 58 16.40 -5.83 -1.57
N ASN A 59 15.67 -6.75 -2.21
CA ASN A 59 15.59 -6.81 -3.66
C ASN A 59 14.87 -5.58 -4.22
N SER A 60 15.35 -5.08 -5.35
CA SER A 60 14.64 -4.03 -6.11
C SER A 60 13.38 -4.58 -6.77
N THR A 61 12.42 -3.70 -7.10
CA THR A 61 11.20 -4.08 -7.83
C THR A 61 11.50 -4.76 -9.18
N SER A 62 12.63 -4.41 -9.82
CA SER A 62 13.11 -5.06 -11.05
C SER A 62 13.63 -6.48 -10.84
N GLU A 63 14.25 -6.78 -9.69
CA GLU A 63 14.69 -8.13 -9.33
C GLU A 63 13.50 -9.00 -8.98
N ILE A 64 12.57 -8.47 -8.19
CA ILE A 64 11.35 -9.17 -7.81
C ILE A 64 10.46 -9.44 -9.02
N ALA A 65 10.41 -8.52 -10.00
CA ALA A 65 9.69 -8.72 -11.26
C ALA A 65 10.19 -9.97 -12.00
N ARG A 66 11.50 -10.21 -11.98
CA ARG A 66 12.12 -11.40 -12.59
C ARG A 66 11.85 -12.66 -11.78
N ILE A 67 11.98 -12.59 -10.45
CA ILE A 67 11.75 -13.73 -9.54
C ILE A 67 10.30 -14.20 -9.61
N LEU A 68 9.35 -13.27 -9.50
CA LEU A 68 7.91 -13.57 -9.47
C LEU A 68 7.29 -13.68 -10.87
N GLN A 69 8.08 -13.48 -11.94
CA GLN A 69 7.61 -13.40 -13.34
C GLN A 69 6.42 -12.42 -13.51
N ARG A 70 6.47 -11.28 -12.82
CA ARG A 70 5.43 -10.23 -12.84
C ARG A 70 5.96 -8.94 -13.48
N LYS A 71 5.07 -8.17 -14.12
CA LYS A 71 5.42 -6.84 -14.62
C LYS A 71 5.82 -5.92 -13.47
N ARG A 72 6.91 -5.17 -13.62
CA ARG A 72 7.46 -4.25 -12.59
C ARG A 72 6.44 -3.24 -12.05
N TYR A 73 5.64 -2.64 -12.93
CA TYR A 73 4.57 -1.71 -12.55
C TYR A 73 3.55 -2.33 -11.59
N ASN A 74 3.23 -3.63 -11.77
CA ASN A 74 2.31 -4.32 -10.88
C ASN A 74 2.90 -4.47 -9.46
N LEU A 75 4.23 -4.53 -9.34
CA LEU A 75 4.92 -4.64 -8.05
C LEU A 75 5.03 -3.30 -7.32
N GLU A 76 5.24 -2.20 -8.04
CA GLU A 76 5.21 -0.86 -7.45
C GLU A 76 3.82 -0.53 -6.92
N ASN A 77 2.77 -0.90 -7.67
CA ASN A 77 1.40 -0.80 -7.19
C ASN A 77 1.08 -1.75 -6.04
N LEU A 78 1.60 -2.98 -6.08
CA LEU A 78 1.47 -3.94 -4.99
C LEU A 78 2.07 -3.37 -3.70
N ASN A 79 3.28 -2.82 -3.76
CA ASN A 79 3.93 -2.13 -2.64
C ASN A 79 3.08 -0.97 -2.13
N ARG A 80 2.55 -0.12 -3.03
CA ARG A 80 1.67 1.00 -2.67
C ARG A 80 0.40 0.52 -1.96
N CYS A 81 -0.17 -0.60 -2.39
CA CYS A 81 -1.36 -1.19 -1.79
C CYS A 81 -1.07 -1.80 -0.41
N ILE A 82 0.01 -2.56 -0.30
CA ILE A 82 0.49 -3.12 0.97
C ILE A 82 0.73 -1.99 1.98
N MET A 83 1.47 -0.96 1.59
CA MET A 83 1.73 0.20 2.44
C MET A 83 0.44 0.88 2.88
N ARG A 84 -0.55 1.02 1.98
CA ARG A 84 -1.84 1.60 2.33
C ARG A 84 -2.61 0.72 3.32
N LYS A 85 -2.66 -0.59 3.11
CA LYS A 85 -3.30 -1.55 4.02
C LYS A 85 -2.66 -1.50 5.40
N LEU A 86 -1.33 -1.55 5.47
CA LEU A 86 -0.59 -1.48 6.73
C LEU A 86 -0.83 -0.15 7.44
N LYS A 87 -0.79 0.97 6.72
CA LYS A 87 -1.08 2.29 7.27
C LYS A 87 -2.50 2.40 7.85
N ASN A 88 -3.50 1.86 7.15
CA ASN A 88 -4.88 1.85 7.62
C ASN A 88 -5.03 0.98 8.87
N ARG A 89 -4.45 -0.22 8.86
CA ARG A 89 -4.58 -1.18 9.95
C ARG A 89 -3.80 -0.78 11.20
N LEU A 90 -2.65 -0.14 11.02
CA LEU A 90 -1.82 0.39 12.10
C LEU A 90 -2.26 1.78 12.57
N ALA A 91 -3.27 2.39 11.95
CA ALA A 91 -3.69 3.76 12.25
C ALA A 91 -4.09 3.92 13.73
N GLU A 92 -4.93 3.01 14.23
CA GLU A 92 -5.41 3.01 15.62
C GLU A 92 -4.24 2.81 16.59
N PHE A 93 -3.40 1.82 16.35
CA PHE A 93 -2.18 1.60 17.14
C PHE A 93 -1.25 2.83 17.17
N VAL A 94 -1.08 3.51 16.03
CA VAL A 94 -0.23 4.71 15.97
C VAL A 94 -0.86 5.89 16.71
N GLU A 95 -2.18 6.02 16.67
CA GLU A 95 -2.89 7.05 17.43
C GLU A 95 -2.80 6.79 18.93
N GLU A 96 -2.94 5.54 19.36
CA GLU A 96 -2.78 5.12 20.77
C GLU A 96 -1.35 5.28 21.28
N GLU A 97 -0.36 4.78 20.55
CA GLU A 97 1.04 4.73 21.04
C GLU A 97 1.77 6.07 20.88
N PHE A 98 1.37 6.91 19.91
CA PHE A 98 2.05 8.17 19.59
C PHE A 98 1.18 9.43 19.66
N GLY A 99 -0.14 9.31 19.90
CA GLY A 99 -1.06 10.46 19.92
C GLY A 99 -1.22 11.15 18.56
N LEU A 100 -0.81 10.50 17.47
CA LEU A 100 -0.84 11.06 16.13
C LEU A 100 -2.16 10.70 15.44
N ARG A 101 -3.09 11.67 15.34
CA ARG A 101 -4.32 11.50 14.56
C ARG A 101 -4.00 11.27 13.10
N SER A 102 -4.22 10.06 12.61
CA SER A 102 -4.01 9.75 11.20
C SER A 102 -5.27 10.08 10.39
N VAL A 103 -5.19 11.06 9.48
CA VAL A 103 -6.30 11.40 8.58
C VAL A 103 -6.24 10.45 7.36
N TYR A 104 -6.64 9.19 7.51
CA TYR A 104 -6.65 8.26 6.37
C TYR A 104 -7.93 8.34 5.54
N ARG A 105 -7.75 8.57 4.23
CA ARG A 105 -8.83 8.58 3.24
C ARG A 105 -9.15 7.14 2.80
N SER A 106 -10.45 6.85 2.74
CA SER A 106 -11.06 5.57 2.34
C SER A 106 -10.34 4.85 1.19
N GLU A 107 -10.22 3.52 1.33
CA GLU A 107 -9.59 2.62 0.37
C GLU A 107 -10.19 2.74 -1.04
N CYS A 108 -9.36 3.07 -2.03
CA CYS A 108 -9.78 2.94 -3.43
C CYS A 108 -9.77 1.45 -3.81
N VAL A 109 -10.96 0.87 -3.87
CA VAL A 109 -11.19 -0.54 -4.26
C VAL A 109 -10.64 -0.89 -5.64
N ILE A 110 -10.46 0.11 -6.52
CA ILE A 110 -9.87 -0.10 -7.84
C ILE A 110 -8.36 -0.26 -7.70
N CYS A 111 -7.67 0.66 -7.01
CA CYS A 111 -6.21 0.63 -6.85
C CYS A 111 -5.69 -0.67 -6.25
N CYS A 112 -6.45 -1.31 -5.39
CA CYS A 112 -6.06 -2.52 -4.68
C CYS A 112 -6.36 -3.83 -5.44
N HIS A 113 -6.84 -3.75 -6.69
CA HIS A 113 -7.12 -4.92 -7.50
C HIS A 113 -5.85 -5.48 -8.18
N PRO A 114 -5.63 -6.81 -8.21
CA PRO A 114 -4.44 -7.42 -8.84
C PRO A 114 -4.31 -7.13 -10.33
N GLU A 115 -5.44 -6.96 -11.03
CA GLU A 115 -5.48 -6.60 -12.46
C GLU A 115 -5.71 -5.11 -12.71
N ILE A 116 -5.26 -4.24 -11.79
CA ILE A 116 -5.42 -2.78 -11.87
C ILE A 116 -5.03 -2.22 -13.24
N GLU A 117 -4.03 -2.76 -13.91
CA GLU A 117 -3.60 -2.22 -15.20
C GLU A 117 -4.61 -2.49 -16.32
N LYS A 118 -5.20 -3.69 -16.37
CA LYS A 118 -6.28 -4.00 -17.31
C LYS A 118 -7.49 -3.13 -17.02
N ILE A 119 -7.78 -2.91 -15.74
CA ILE A 119 -8.86 -2.02 -15.30
C ILE A 119 -8.59 -0.58 -15.71
N ASN A 120 -7.41 -0.03 -15.44
CA ASN A 120 -7.00 1.32 -15.81
C ASN A 120 -7.05 1.51 -17.32
N GLN A 121 -6.50 0.57 -18.08
CA GLN A 121 -6.53 0.59 -19.54
C GLN A 121 -7.98 0.62 -20.04
N ARG A 122 -8.87 -0.22 -19.48
CA ARG A 122 -10.28 -0.26 -19.85
C ARG A 122 -11.04 1.02 -19.45
N LEU A 123 -10.72 1.59 -18.30
CA LEU A 123 -11.33 2.82 -17.81
C LEU A 123 -10.87 4.04 -18.62
N ARG A 124 -9.62 4.05 -19.10
CA ARG A 124 -9.03 5.10 -19.96
C ARG A 124 -9.49 4.98 -21.41
N SER A 125 -9.66 3.77 -21.94
CA SER A 125 -10.15 3.53 -23.31
C SER A 125 -11.66 3.74 -23.47
N ARG A 126 -12.33 4.28 -22.45
CA ARG A 126 -13.75 4.59 -22.49
C ARG A 126 -14.04 5.60 -23.60
N GLY A 127 -14.83 5.21 -24.59
CA GLY A 127 -15.38 6.14 -25.58
C GLY A 127 -16.25 7.21 -24.92
N THR A 128 -16.33 8.40 -25.52
CA THR A 128 -17.12 9.55 -25.03
C THR A 128 -18.59 9.21 -24.75
N HIS A 129 -19.14 8.21 -25.44
CA HIS A 129 -20.54 7.75 -25.30
C HIS A 129 -20.77 6.59 -24.32
N GLU A 130 -19.72 6.00 -23.74
CA GLU A 130 -19.88 4.84 -22.87
C GLU A 130 -20.27 5.26 -21.43
N THR A 131 -21.39 4.71 -20.94
CA THR A 131 -21.93 5.09 -19.62
C THR A 131 -21.18 4.42 -18.47
N TYR A 132 -21.01 5.15 -17.36
CA TYR A 132 -20.43 4.59 -16.12
C TYR A 132 -21.21 3.37 -15.59
N ARG A 133 -22.51 3.27 -15.89
CA ARG A 133 -23.33 2.10 -15.52
C ARG A 133 -22.85 0.82 -16.19
N ARG A 134 -22.35 0.90 -17.44
CA ARG A 134 -21.75 -0.24 -18.14
C ARG A 134 -20.40 -0.60 -17.52
N LEU A 135 -19.57 0.40 -17.21
CA LEU A 135 -18.28 0.19 -16.55
C LEU A 135 -18.44 -0.44 -15.17
N ILE A 136 -19.41 0.01 -14.36
CA ILE A 136 -19.70 -0.59 -13.04
C ILE A 136 -20.11 -2.06 -13.19
N ARG A 137 -20.93 -2.38 -14.19
CA ARG A 137 -21.29 -3.78 -14.49
C ARG A 137 -20.07 -4.60 -14.88
N LEU A 138 -19.24 -4.08 -15.79
CA LEU A 138 -18.02 -4.74 -16.25
C LEU A 138 -17.04 -4.98 -15.10
N LEU A 139 -16.78 -3.95 -14.27
CA LEU A 139 -15.92 -4.07 -13.10
C LEU A 139 -16.42 -5.13 -12.11
N ARG A 140 -17.74 -5.26 -11.97
CA ARG A 140 -18.35 -6.30 -11.12
C ARG A 140 -18.23 -7.70 -11.74
N THR A 141 -18.48 -7.85 -13.03
CA THR A 141 -18.51 -9.15 -13.71
C THR A 141 -17.12 -9.69 -13.99
N ASP A 142 -16.24 -8.87 -14.55
CA ASP A 142 -14.95 -9.30 -15.08
C ASP A 142 -13.86 -9.28 -13.99
N TYR A 143 -14.01 -8.39 -13.00
CA TYR A 143 -13.00 -8.16 -11.97
C TYR A 143 -13.55 -8.32 -10.53
N GLY A 144 -14.83 -8.66 -10.36
CA GLY A 144 -15.42 -8.82 -9.02
C GLY A 144 -15.52 -7.54 -8.18
N ILE A 145 -15.21 -6.36 -8.72
CA ILE A 145 -15.18 -5.09 -7.99
C ILE A 145 -16.60 -4.52 -7.86
N ARG A 146 -17.08 -4.39 -6.63
CA ARG A 146 -18.41 -3.84 -6.33
C ARG A 146 -18.34 -2.33 -6.12
N ILE A 147 -18.62 -1.57 -7.18
CA ILE A 147 -18.74 -0.11 -7.11
C ILE A 147 -20.21 0.29 -7.09
N LYS A 148 -20.63 1.07 -6.09
CA LYS A 148 -22.01 1.57 -5.99
C LYS A 148 -22.24 2.82 -6.84
N THR A 149 -21.22 3.67 -6.99
CA THR A 149 -21.38 5.00 -7.57
C THR A 149 -20.27 5.34 -8.57
N PRO A 150 -20.57 6.05 -9.66
CA PRO A 150 -19.56 6.52 -10.62
C PRO A 150 -18.44 7.36 -9.99
N GLN A 151 -18.70 8.02 -8.87
CA GLN A 151 -17.75 8.87 -8.15
C GLN A 151 -16.50 8.11 -7.72
N THR A 152 -16.59 6.81 -7.41
CA THR A 152 -15.42 5.99 -7.11
C THR A 152 -14.52 5.85 -8.33
N ILE A 153 -15.10 5.65 -9.53
CA ILE A 153 -14.36 5.55 -10.79
C ILE A 153 -13.78 6.91 -11.17
N ILE A 154 -14.57 7.98 -11.06
CA ILE A 154 -14.12 9.35 -11.36
C ILE A 154 -13.00 9.77 -10.41
N GLY A 155 -13.16 9.51 -9.11
CA GLY A 155 -12.13 9.80 -8.10
C GLY A 155 -10.85 9.01 -8.37
N HIS A 156 -10.98 7.73 -8.74
CA HIS A 156 -9.84 6.93 -9.17
C HIS A 156 -9.14 7.51 -10.39
N LEU A 157 -9.88 7.85 -11.44
CA LEU A 157 -9.31 8.43 -12.66
C LEU A 157 -8.66 9.80 -12.42
N LYS A 158 -9.26 10.62 -11.55
CA LYS A 158 -8.79 11.99 -11.29
C LYS A 158 -7.58 12.03 -10.36
N TYR A 159 -7.57 11.21 -9.32
CA TYR A 159 -6.60 11.31 -8.22
C TYR A 159 -5.61 10.15 -8.15
N HIS A 160 -5.87 9.04 -8.84
CA HIS A 160 -5.06 7.83 -8.74
C HIS A 160 -4.46 7.36 -10.07
N THR A 161 -4.98 7.82 -11.22
CA THR A 161 -4.38 7.55 -12.52
C THR A 161 -3.58 8.72 -13.09
N ARG A 162 -3.20 9.70 -12.27
CA ARG A 162 -2.24 10.74 -12.70
C ARG A 162 -0.93 10.07 -13.10
N GLU A 163 -0.62 10.21 -14.37
CA GLU A 163 0.65 9.85 -14.99
C GLU A 163 1.77 10.56 -14.21
N GLU A 164 2.69 9.77 -13.66
CA GLU A 164 4.02 10.27 -13.28
C GLU A 164 4.69 10.68 -14.60
N SER A 165 4.99 11.97 -14.70
CA SER A 165 6.03 12.52 -15.58
C SER A 165 7.39 11.98 -15.18
#